data_AF-A0A382LB93-F1
#
_entry.id   AF-A0A382LB93-F1
#
_cell.length_a   1.000
_cell.length_b   1.000
_cell.length_c   1.000
_cell.angle_alpha   90.00
_cell.angle_beta   90.00
_cell.angle_gamma   90.00
#
_symmetry.space_group_name_H-M   'P 1'
#
loop_
_entity.id
_entity.type
_entity.pdbx_description
1 polymer ?
#
loop_
_entity_poly.entity_id
_entity_poly.type
_entity_poly.pdbx_seq_one_letter_code
_entity_poly.pdbx_strand_id
1 'polypeptide(L)'
;MANVSHVKSKFFEPQGSDTDIVSAVASATSLVIADAGPYGNLTETITVTSPSGNNTGITFSIVGTDGNGDAQTETGVTGPGAGLTVSFTDKYKTVTSITASSSITTSISAGILGTGALTGVVF
;
A
#
# COMPACT_ATOMS: atom_id res chain seq x y z
N MET A 1 17.35 33.48 -28.55
CA MET A 1 17.13 32.16 -27.93
C MET A 1 16.09 31.42 -28.76
N ALA A 2 16.44 30.27 -29.34
CA ALA A 2 15.43 29.39 -29.94
C ALA A 2 14.61 28.73 -28.81
N ASN A 3 13.28 28.67 -28.97
CA ASN A 3 12.43 27.96 -28.02
C ASN A 3 12.73 26.46 -28.12
N VAL A 4 13.15 25.83 -27.01
CA VAL A 4 13.36 24.38 -26.92
C VAL A 4 12.03 23.69 -26.64
N SER A 5 11.23 23.54 -27.69
CA SER A 5 9.90 22.89 -27.67
C SER A 5 9.94 21.38 -27.37
N HIS A 6 11.12 20.78 -27.25
CA HIS A 6 11.29 19.32 -27.09
C HIS A 6 11.49 18.88 -25.63
N VAL A 7 11.59 19.82 -24.68
CA VAL A 7 11.74 19.51 -23.26
C VAL A 7 10.40 18.96 -22.76
N LYS A 8 10.36 17.67 -22.42
CA LYS A 8 9.17 17.01 -21.90
C LYS A 8 9.28 16.91 -20.39
N SER A 9 8.36 17.56 -19.67
CA SER A 9 8.31 17.38 -18.22
C SER A 9 7.68 16.04 -17.85
N LYS A 10 8.15 15.46 -16.75
CA LYS A 10 7.49 14.34 -16.08
C LYS A 10 6.97 14.82 -14.73
N PHE A 11 5.67 14.60 -14.52
CA PHE A 11 5.00 14.90 -13.27
C PHE A 11 5.06 13.68 -12.35
N PHE A 12 5.35 13.89 -11.08
CA PHE A 12 5.32 12.86 -10.03
C PHE A 12 4.30 13.26 -8.97
N GLU A 13 3.31 12.41 -8.73
CA GLU A 13 2.26 12.58 -7.72
C GLU A 13 2.11 11.27 -6.95
N PRO A 14 2.01 11.34 -5.61
CA PRO A 14 1.63 10.19 -4.80
C PRO A 14 0.13 9.92 -4.93
N GLN A 15 -0.26 8.68 -4.69
CA GLN A 15 -1.66 8.32 -4.62
C GLN A 15 -2.32 8.92 -3.37
N GLY A 16 -3.59 9.29 -3.52
CA GLY A 16 -4.42 9.75 -2.40
C GLY A 16 -4.57 8.66 -1.34
N SER A 17 -4.90 9.09 -0.11
CA SER A 17 -5.27 8.14 0.94
C SER A 17 -6.51 7.36 0.50
N ASP A 18 -6.41 6.04 0.54
CA ASP A 18 -7.43 5.11 0.12
C ASP A 18 -7.39 3.90 1.04
N THR A 19 -8.53 3.49 1.59
CA THR A 19 -8.57 2.43 2.61
C THR A 19 -8.65 1.02 2.04
N ASP A 20 -8.93 0.87 0.75
CA ASP A 20 -9.43 -0.38 0.18
C ASP A 20 -8.95 -0.68 -1.25
N ILE A 21 -8.14 0.19 -1.86
CA ILE A 21 -7.55 0.01 -3.20
C ILE A 21 -6.71 -1.27 -3.35
N VAL A 22 -5.93 -1.66 -2.34
CA VAL A 22 -5.08 -2.87 -2.43
C VAL A 22 -5.91 -4.14 -2.22
N SER A 23 -6.83 -4.12 -1.26
CA SER A 23 -7.74 -5.23 -0.96
C SER A 23 -9.00 -4.70 -0.30
N ALA A 24 -10.13 -4.81 -1.00
CA ALA A 24 -11.37 -4.19 -0.56
C ALA A 24 -11.98 -4.82 0.70
N VAL A 25 -12.00 -6.15 0.78
CA VAL A 25 -12.53 -6.91 1.92
C VAL A 25 -11.84 -8.26 2.00
N ALA A 26 -11.28 -8.61 3.16
CA ALA A 26 -10.69 -9.91 3.40
C ALA A 26 -11.00 -10.45 4.79
N SER A 27 -11.42 -11.71 4.84
CA SER A 27 -11.66 -12.48 6.06
C SER A 27 -10.86 -13.79 6.10
N ALA A 28 -10.15 -14.11 5.01
CA ALA A 28 -9.28 -15.27 4.89
C ALA A 28 -7.86 -14.95 5.38
N THR A 29 -7.03 -15.96 5.58
CA THR A 29 -5.61 -15.78 5.94
C THR A 29 -4.81 -15.06 4.85
N SER A 30 -5.25 -15.09 3.60
CA SER A 30 -4.67 -14.31 2.51
C SER A 30 -5.69 -13.30 2.01
N LEU A 31 -5.25 -12.05 1.87
CA LEU A 31 -6.05 -10.98 1.32
C LEU A 31 -6.17 -11.15 -0.21
N VAL A 32 -7.34 -10.85 -0.75
CA VAL A 32 -7.54 -10.78 -2.19
C VAL A 32 -6.99 -9.44 -2.67
N ILE A 33 -5.91 -9.48 -3.44
CA ILE A 33 -5.35 -8.27 -4.04
C ILE A 33 -6.29 -7.80 -5.15
N ALA A 34 -6.97 -6.68 -4.93
CA ALA A 34 -7.89 -6.05 -5.87
C ALA A 34 -7.12 -5.24 -6.92
N ASP A 35 -6.11 -4.50 -6.48
CA ASP A 35 -5.14 -3.80 -7.33
C ASP A 35 -3.71 -4.10 -6.85
N ALA A 36 -2.92 -4.68 -7.73
CA ALA A 36 -1.51 -4.98 -7.49
C ALA A 36 -0.58 -3.78 -7.77
N GLY A 37 -1.13 -2.64 -8.21
CA GLY A 37 -0.38 -1.47 -8.65
C GLY A 37 0.04 -1.55 -10.12
N PRO A 38 0.93 -0.65 -10.58
CA PRO A 38 1.70 0.30 -9.78
C PRO A 38 0.83 1.39 -9.17
N TYR A 39 1.06 1.70 -7.89
CA TYR A 39 0.33 2.75 -7.17
C TYR A 39 0.85 4.14 -7.54
N GLY A 40 0.65 4.53 -8.81
CA GLY A 40 1.15 5.77 -9.36
C GLY A 40 2.60 5.64 -9.85
N ASN A 41 3.33 6.76 -9.81
CA ASN A 41 4.73 6.81 -10.25
C ASN A 41 5.73 6.96 -9.08
N LEU A 42 5.23 6.91 -7.85
CA LEU A 42 5.99 6.86 -6.61
C LEU A 42 5.70 5.54 -5.87
N THR A 43 6.42 5.30 -4.78
CA THR A 43 6.15 4.19 -3.85
C THR A 43 5.24 4.67 -2.73
N GLU A 44 4.29 3.84 -2.35
CA GLU A 44 3.25 4.17 -1.37
C GLU A 44 3.41 3.38 -0.08
N THR A 45 2.99 3.97 1.05
CA THR A 45 2.86 3.24 2.31
C THR A 45 1.55 2.48 2.34
N ILE A 46 1.64 1.16 2.48
CA ILE A 46 0.47 0.29 2.51
C ILE A 46 -0.07 0.20 3.93
N THR A 47 -1.39 0.20 4.06
CA THR A 47 -2.10 0.14 5.33
C THR A 47 -3.01 -1.08 5.40
N VAL A 48 -3.28 -1.53 6.61
CA VAL A 48 -4.30 -2.53 6.92
C VAL A 48 -5.27 -1.92 7.92
N THR A 49 -6.55 -1.89 7.57
CA THR A 49 -7.60 -1.27 8.37
C THR A 49 -8.61 -2.32 8.81
N SER A 50 -8.96 -2.31 10.11
CA SER A 50 -10.04 -3.14 10.64
C SER A 50 -11.19 -2.27 11.14
N PRO A 51 -12.37 -2.29 10.49
CA PRO A 51 -13.50 -1.46 10.90
C PRO A 51 -14.03 -1.82 12.28
N SER A 52 -14.04 -3.11 12.65
CA SER A 52 -14.73 -3.59 13.85
C SER A 52 -14.07 -4.77 14.57
N GLY A 53 -13.19 -5.54 13.93
CA GLY A 53 -12.52 -6.67 14.57
C GLY A 53 -11.19 -6.30 15.19
N ASN A 54 -10.83 -7.02 16.24
CA ASN A 54 -9.50 -6.94 16.82
C ASN A 54 -8.60 -8.02 16.19
N ASN A 55 -7.51 -7.57 15.56
CA ASN A 55 -6.49 -8.42 14.96
C ASN A 55 -5.10 -8.20 15.58
N THR A 56 -4.99 -7.60 16.78
CA THR A 56 -3.69 -7.34 17.44
C THR A 56 -2.94 -8.60 17.86
N GLY A 57 -3.60 -9.76 17.89
CA GLY A 57 -2.98 -11.07 18.10
C GLY A 57 -2.47 -11.73 16.82
N ILE A 58 -2.67 -11.10 15.66
CA ILE A 58 -2.31 -11.62 14.34
C ILE A 58 -1.23 -10.71 13.76
N THR A 59 -0.31 -11.30 13.01
CA THR A 59 0.72 -10.57 12.27
C THR A 59 0.50 -10.68 10.78
N PHE A 60 0.83 -9.62 10.06
CA PHE A 60 0.69 -9.50 8.62
C PHE A 60 2.07 -9.49 7.97
N SER A 61 2.13 -10.10 6.80
CA SER A 61 3.28 -10.08 5.91
C SER A 61 2.82 -9.58 4.55
N ILE A 62 3.65 -8.77 3.92
CA ILE A 62 3.41 -8.16 2.61
C ILE A 62 4.58 -8.47 1.70
N VAL A 63 4.27 -8.77 0.44
CA VAL A 63 5.26 -9.02 -0.62
C VAL A 63 4.91 -8.15 -1.81
N GLY A 64 5.91 -7.47 -2.34
CA GLY A 64 5.74 -6.57 -3.46
C GLY A 64 7.07 -6.12 -4.04
N THR A 65 7.07 -4.98 -4.73
CA THR A 65 8.30 -4.37 -5.24
C THR A 65 8.45 -2.93 -4.78
N ASP A 66 9.68 -2.47 -4.70
CA ASP A 66 10.03 -1.09 -4.40
C ASP A 66 9.98 -0.18 -5.66
N GLY A 67 10.48 1.05 -5.53
CA GLY A 67 10.52 2.03 -6.62
C GLY A 67 11.47 1.65 -7.76
N ASN A 68 12.50 0.85 -7.46
CA ASN A 68 13.51 0.33 -8.38
C ASN A 68 13.03 -0.94 -9.09
N GLY A 69 11.97 -1.57 -8.57
CA GLY A 69 11.42 -2.82 -9.08
C GLY A 69 12.02 -4.05 -8.40
N ASP A 70 12.82 -3.85 -7.36
CA ASP A 70 13.39 -4.94 -6.57
C ASP A 70 12.32 -5.54 -5.67
N ALA A 71 12.36 -6.86 -5.49
CA ALA A 71 11.42 -7.57 -4.64
C ALA A 71 11.66 -7.20 -3.17
N GLN A 72 10.58 -6.89 -2.46
CA GLN A 72 10.61 -6.51 -1.05
C GLN A 72 9.58 -7.33 -0.28
N THR A 73 9.93 -7.66 0.96
CA THR A 73 9.07 -8.43 1.86
C THR A 73 9.20 -7.90 3.27
N GLU A 74 8.10 -7.44 3.82
CA GLU A 74 7.98 -7.06 5.23
C GLU A 74 7.12 -8.09 5.94
N THR A 75 7.57 -8.57 7.10
CA THR A 75 6.87 -9.61 7.86
C THR A 75 6.73 -9.22 9.32
N GLY A 76 5.73 -9.75 9.99
CA GLY A 76 5.58 -9.58 11.44
C GLY A 76 4.92 -8.27 11.86
N VAL A 77 4.24 -7.56 10.96
CA VAL A 77 3.51 -6.33 11.32
C VAL A 77 2.26 -6.70 12.11
N THR A 78 2.17 -6.24 13.36
CA THR A 78 1.02 -6.50 14.22
C THR A 78 -0.25 -5.92 13.61
N GLY A 79 -1.31 -6.72 13.57
CA GLY A 79 -2.60 -6.32 13.03
C GLY A 79 -3.29 -5.19 13.79
N PRO A 80 -4.23 -4.49 13.15
CA PRO A 80 -4.97 -3.41 13.78
C PRO A 80 -5.96 -3.91 14.84
N GLY A 81 -6.18 -3.10 15.87
CA GLY A 81 -7.33 -3.23 16.76
C GLY A 81 -8.64 -2.82 16.07
N ALA A 82 -9.76 -2.98 16.78
CA ALA A 82 -11.07 -2.59 16.26
C ALA A 82 -11.14 -1.08 15.99
N GLY A 83 -11.53 -0.69 14.78
CA GLY A 83 -11.61 0.70 14.33
C GLY A 83 -10.25 1.37 14.08
N LEU A 84 -9.16 0.59 14.02
CA LEU A 84 -7.80 1.11 13.85
C LEU A 84 -7.21 0.72 12.49
N THR A 85 -6.18 1.49 12.12
CA THR A 85 -5.34 1.25 10.94
C THR A 85 -3.90 1.08 11.39
N VAL A 86 -3.22 0.09 10.82
CA VAL A 86 -1.77 -0.10 10.96
C VAL A 86 -1.11 0.08 9.60
N SER A 87 0.11 0.59 9.59
CA SER A 87 0.91 0.78 8.37
C SER A 87 2.06 -0.21 8.34
N PHE A 88 2.40 -0.66 7.14
CA PHE A 88 3.69 -1.25 6.85
C PHE A 88 4.76 -0.15 6.90
N THR A 89 5.99 -0.52 7.24
CA THR A 89 7.12 0.40 7.37
C THR A 89 7.73 0.67 6.00
N ASP A 90 7.85 -0.37 5.18
CA ASP A 90 8.42 -0.25 3.86
C ASP A 90 7.40 0.33 2.87
N LYS A 91 7.92 0.97 1.82
CA LYS A 91 7.10 1.53 0.75
C LYS A 91 7.09 0.62 -0.45
N TYR A 92 5.92 0.50 -1.09
CA TYR A 92 5.67 -0.43 -2.18
C TYR A 92 5.19 0.32 -3.42
N LYS A 93 5.75 -0.03 -4.57
CA LYS A 93 5.21 0.37 -5.88
C LYS A 93 4.13 -0.60 -6.34
N THR A 94 4.33 -1.89 -6.09
CA THR A 94 3.36 -2.95 -6.37
C THR A 94 3.22 -3.85 -5.15
N VAL A 95 2.04 -4.45 -4.98
CA VAL A 95 1.81 -5.49 -3.97
C VAL A 95 1.28 -6.73 -4.66
N THR A 96 1.92 -7.86 -4.37
CA THR A 96 1.58 -9.16 -4.95
C THR A 96 0.89 -10.07 -3.94
N SER A 97 1.16 -9.87 -2.64
CA SER A 97 0.57 -10.70 -1.60
C SER A 97 0.51 -9.95 -0.27
N ILE A 98 -0.58 -10.16 0.46
CA ILE A 98 -0.69 -9.86 1.88
C ILE A 98 -1.28 -11.08 2.58
N THR A 99 -0.59 -11.56 3.60
CA THR A 99 -0.97 -12.76 4.36
C THR A 99 -0.91 -12.51 5.85
N ALA A 100 -1.95 -12.95 6.55
CA ALA A 100 -2.05 -13.02 7.99
C ALA A 100 -1.48 -14.35 8.52
N SER A 101 -0.92 -14.33 9.73
CA SER A 101 -0.41 -15.54 10.41
C SER A 101 -1.50 -16.45 10.96
N SER A 102 -2.76 -16.01 10.98
CA SER A 102 -3.93 -16.77 11.43
C SER A 102 -5.21 -16.21 10.80
N SER A 103 -6.34 -16.91 10.97
CA SER A 103 -7.64 -16.48 10.45
C SER A 103 -8.02 -15.11 11.00
N ILE A 104 -8.42 -14.20 10.11
CA ILE A 104 -8.78 -12.82 10.45
C ILE A 104 -10.15 -12.81 11.13
N THR A 105 -10.26 -12.10 12.26
CA THR A 105 -11.41 -12.17 13.17
C THR A 105 -12.68 -11.52 12.57
N THR A 106 -12.51 -10.53 11.70
CA THR A 106 -13.58 -9.87 10.92
C THR A 106 -12.99 -9.39 9.60
N SER A 107 -13.83 -9.06 8.62
CA SER A 107 -13.40 -8.40 7.39
C SER A 107 -12.46 -7.21 7.65
N ILE A 108 -11.30 -7.21 7.02
CA ILE A 108 -10.36 -6.09 6.98
C ILE A 108 -10.15 -5.63 5.54
N SER A 109 -9.62 -4.43 5.37
CA SER A 109 -9.19 -3.91 4.06
C SER A 109 -7.72 -3.53 4.09
N ALA A 110 -7.10 -3.49 2.91
CA ALA A 110 -5.78 -2.93 2.73
C ALA A 110 -5.81 -1.82 1.69
N GLY A 111 -5.05 -0.76 1.95
CA GLY A 111 -5.06 0.44 1.16
C GLY A 111 -3.74 1.21 1.22
N ILE A 112 -3.79 2.49 0.90
CA ILE A 112 -2.67 3.42 0.85
C ILE A 112 -2.89 4.52 1.89
N LEU A 113 -1.88 4.78 2.73
CA LEU A 113 -1.96 5.85 3.74
C LEU A 113 -2.17 7.23 3.09
N GLY A 114 -1.65 7.41 1.87
CA GLY A 114 -1.54 8.67 1.14
C GLY A 114 -0.20 9.31 1.45
N THR A 115 0.75 9.28 0.51
CA THR A 115 2.11 9.76 0.75
C THR A 115 2.24 11.30 0.61
N GLY A 116 1.37 12.04 1.31
CA GLY A 116 1.42 13.51 1.41
C GLY A 116 1.33 14.28 0.07
N ALA A 117 1.35 15.60 0.09
CA ALA A 117 1.26 16.46 -1.11
C ALA A 117 2.59 16.59 -1.88
N LEU A 118 3.45 15.55 -1.86
CA LEU A 118 4.79 15.60 -2.43
C LEU A 118 4.75 15.47 -3.96
N THR A 119 4.43 16.57 -4.62
CA THR A 119 4.43 16.67 -6.07
C THR A 119 5.79 17.14 -6.59
N GLY A 120 6.31 16.46 -7.61
CA GLY A 120 7.59 16.80 -8.25
C GLY A 120 7.47 16.96 -9.77
N VAL A 121 8.28 17.84 -10.35
CA VAL A 121 8.39 18.00 -11.81
C VAL A 121 9.86 17.95 -12.20
N VAL A 122 10.20 17.11 -13.19
CA VAL A 122 11.52 17.09 -13.83
C VAL A 122 11.32 17.51 -15.28
N PHE A 123 12.14 18.45 -15.77
CA PHE A 123 12.12 18.99 -17.15
C PHE A 123 13.15 18.29 -18.03
#